data_AF-A0A2D8L9U4-F1
#
_entry.id   AF-A0A2D8L9U4-F1
#
_cell.length_a   1.000
_cell.length_b   1.000
_cell.length_c   1.000
_cell.angle_alpha   90.00
_cell.angle_beta   90.00
_cell.angle_gamma   90.00
#
_symmetry.space_group_name_H-M   'P 1'
#
loop_
_entity.id
_entity.type
_entity.pdbx_description
1 polymer ?
#
loop_
_entity_poly.entity_id
_entity_poly.type
_entity_poly.pdbx_seq_one_letter_code
_entity_poly.pdbx_strand_id
1 'polypeptide(L)'
;MTRFLTTTTAIALGMVGAAQAQTSTEVLDTYANIAQANYEDSLSVARDLETAITALIYAPSAETRQAARHTWLESRVTYQQTEVSRCP
;
A
#
# COMPACT_ATOMS: atom_id res chain seq x y z
N MET A 1 48.10 24.16 -6.19
CA MET A 1 46.87 23.49 -6.69
C MET A 1 46.39 22.35 -5.80
N THR A 2 47.26 21.66 -5.04
CA THR A 2 46.90 20.57 -4.12
C THR A 2 46.08 21.00 -2.89
N ARG A 3 46.20 22.25 -2.44
CA ARG A 3 45.41 22.80 -1.31
C ARG A 3 43.93 23.01 -1.60
N PHE A 4 43.57 23.23 -2.87
CA PHE A 4 42.16 23.42 -3.27
C PHE A 4 41.43 22.07 -3.39
N LEU A 5 42.15 20.99 -3.73
CA LEU A 5 41.61 19.64 -3.82
C LEU A 5 41.31 19.00 -2.45
N THR A 6 42.01 19.41 -1.38
CA THR A 6 41.78 18.86 -0.03
C THR A 6 40.58 19.49 0.69
N THR A 7 40.18 20.72 0.34
CA THR A 7 39.02 21.41 0.93
C THR A 7 37.68 20.90 0.40
N THR A 8 37.62 20.42 -0.84
CA THR A 8 36.36 19.97 -1.45
C THR A 8 35.90 18.62 -0.89
N THR A 9 36.83 17.73 -0.52
CA THR A 9 36.51 16.41 0.07
C THR A 9 35.93 16.50 1.49
N ALA A 10 36.35 17.51 2.27
CA ALA A 10 35.88 17.69 3.65
C ALA A 10 34.41 18.15 3.73
N ILE A 11 33.94 18.92 2.74
CA ILE A 11 32.54 19.38 2.67
C ILE A 11 31.60 18.23 2.28
N ALA A 12 32.07 17.31 1.44
CA ALA A 12 31.27 16.15 1.01
C ALA A 12 30.98 15.15 2.15
N LEU A 13 31.87 15.01 3.14
CA LEU A 13 31.60 14.18 4.33
C LEU A 13 30.64 14.85 5.33
N GLY A 14 30.59 16.18 5.38
CA GLY A 14 29.69 16.92 6.28
C GLY A 14 28.23 16.98 5.82
N MET A 15 27.96 16.65 4.55
CA MET A 15 26.61 16.63 3.96
C MET A 15 25.94 15.25 4.01
N VAL A 16 26.65 14.21 4.47
CA VAL A 16 26.02 12.93 4.79
C VAL A 16 25.33 13.11 6.15
N GLY A 17 24.11 13.63 6.13
CA GLY A 17 23.26 13.66 7.32
C GLY A 17 23.20 12.27 7.92
N ALA A 18 23.53 12.13 9.20
CA ALA A 18 23.45 10.86 9.89
C ALA A 18 22.01 10.35 9.82
N ALA A 19 21.81 9.18 9.19
CA ALA A 19 20.54 8.49 9.23
C ALA A 19 20.19 8.22 10.70
N GLN A 20 19.19 8.95 11.22
CA GLN A 20 18.71 8.73 12.57
C GLN A 20 17.96 7.39 12.58
N ALA A 21 18.24 6.54 13.56
CA ALA A 21 17.46 5.33 13.75
C ALA A 21 16.03 5.72 14.14
N GLN A 22 15.02 5.20 13.43
CA GLN A 22 13.64 5.37 13.86
C GLN A 22 13.41 4.65 15.20
N THR A 23 12.67 5.31 16.07
CA THR A 23 12.16 4.73 17.31
C THR A 23 11.14 3.64 17.01
N SER A 24 10.95 2.71 17.95
CA SER A 24 9.93 1.68 17.82
C SER A 24 8.52 2.26 17.62
N THR A 25 8.22 3.40 18.25
CA THR A 25 6.93 4.10 18.08
C THR A 25 6.74 4.59 16.65
N GLU A 26 7.73 5.26 16.06
CA GLU A 26 7.62 5.76 14.68
C GLU A 26 7.49 4.62 13.65
N VAL A 27 8.13 3.47 13.93
CA VAL A 27 7.96 2.26 13.13
C VAL A 27 6.53 1.72 13.26
N LEU A 28 6.00 1.61 14.48
CA LEU A 28 4.62 1.16 14.72
C LEU A 28 3.59 2.09 14.06
N ASP A 29 3.77 3.41 14.14
CA ASP A 29 2.90 4.39 13.49
C ASP A 29 2.91 4.20 11.96
N THR A 30 4.07 3.92 11.39
CA THR A 30 4.19 3.62 9.95
C THR A 30 3.41 2.35 9.58
N TYR A 31 3.55 1.27 10.36
CA TYR A 31 2.80 0.03 10.11
C TYR A 31 1.29 0.21 10.31
N ALA A 32 0.87 1.01 11.29
CA ALA A 32 -0.54 1.34 11.50
C ALA A 32 -1.13 2.09 10.30
N ASN A 33 -0.39 3.08 9.77
CA ASN A 33 -0.80 3.82 8.56
C ASN A 33 -0.91 2.91 7.33
N ILE A 34 0.05 1.99 7.14
CA ILE A 34 0.00 1.01 6.04
C ILE A 34 -1.21 0.09 6.21
N ALA A 35 -1.45 -0.42 7.42
CA ALA A 35 -2.59 -1.29 7.68
C ALA A 35 -3.92 -0.57 7.39
N GLN A 36 -4.07 0.68 7.86
CA GLN A 36 -5.24 1.49 7.58
C GLN A 36 -5.46 1.65 6.06
N ALA A 37 -4.43 2.05 5.31
CA ALA A 37 -4.54 2.22 3.86
C ALA A 37 -4.95 0.92 3.16
N ASN A 38 -4.35 -0.22 3.53
CA ASN A 38 -4.70 -1.52 2.96
C ASN A 38 -6.16 -1.91 3.24
N TYR A 39 -6.68 -1.60 4.44
CA TYR A 39 -8.09 -1.85 4.77
C TYR A 39 -9.04 -0.92 4.01
N GLU A 40 -8.68 0.35 3.84
CA GLU A 40 -9.45 1.31 3.03
C GLU A 40 -9.55 0.86 1.56
N ASP A 41 -8.43 0.43 0.97
CA ASP A 41 -8.38 -0.12 -0.38
C ASP A 41 -9.21 -1.41 -0.50
N SER A 42 -9.08 -2.32 0.47
CA SER A 42 -9.87 -3.55 0.50
C SER A 42 -11.37 -3.27 0.61
N LEU A 43 -11.77 -2.25 1.38
CA LEU A 43 -13.17 -1.84 1.51
C LEU A 43 -13.70 -1.23 0.21
N SER A 44 -12.90 -0.40 -0.46
CA SER A 44 -13.30 0.21 -1.73
C SER A 44 -13.63 -0.85 -2.76
N VAL A 45 -12.73 -1.80 -3.00
CA VAL A 45 -12.94 -2.85 -4.01
C VAL A 45 -14.05 -3.83 -3.59
N ALA A 46 -14.28 -4.03 -2.28
CA ALA A 46 -15.41 -4.82 -1.80
C ALA A 46 -16.77 -4.19 -2.13
N ARG A 47 -16.89 -2.85 -2.10
CA ARG A 47 -18.11 -2.13 -2.51
C ARG A 47 -18.35 -2.20 -4.02
N ASP A 48 -17.27 -2.17 -4.80
CA ASP A 48 -17.35 -2.39 -6.25
C ASP A 48 -17.85 -3.81 -6.55
N LEU A 49 -17.36 -4.81 -5.82
CA LEU A 49 -17.83 -6.19 -5.92
C LEU A 49 -19.30 -6.32 -5.55
N GLU A 50 -19.75 -5.69 -4.46
CA GLU A 50 -21.17 -5.66 -4.06
C GLU A 50 -22.04 -5.11 -5.19
N THR A 51 -21.61 -4.02 -5.85
CA THR A 51 -22.30 -3.43 -6.99
C THR A 51 -22.37 -4.40 -8.18
N ALA A 52 -21.26 -5.06 -8.51
CA ALA A 52 -21.22 -6.02 -9.62
C ALA A 52 -22.08 -7.27 -9.37
N ILE A 53 -22.09 -7.79 -8.14
CA ILE A 53 -22.96 -8.90 -7.72
C ILE A 53 -24.43 -8.46 -7.79
N THR A 54 -24.74 -7.27 -7.31
CA THR A 54 -26.10 -6.72 -7.37
C THR A 54 -26.60 -6.64 -8.82
N ALA A 55 -25.76 -6.16 -9.75
CA ALA A 55 -26.09 -6.12 -11.17
C ALA A 55 -26.34 -7.53 -11.75
N LEU A 56 -25.54 -8.52 -11.37
CA LEU A 56 -25.74 -9.92 -11.77
C LEU A 56 -27.06 -10.50 -11.25
N ILE A 57 -27.46 -10.17 -10.01
CA ILE A 57 -28.72 -10.65 -9.42
C ILE A 57 -29.93 -10.05 -10.15
N TYR A 58 -29.92 -8.74 -10.41
CA TYR A 58 -31.05 -8.06 -11.06
C TYR A 58 -31.15 -8.33 -12.57
N ALA A 59 -30.02 -8.47 -13.26
CA ALA A 59 -29.96 -8.65 -14.71
C ALA A 59 -28.96 -9.76 -15.08
N PRO A 60 -29.33 -11.04 -14.88
CA PRO A 60 -28.42 -12.14 -15.13
C PRO A 60 -28.13 -12.32 -16.63
N SER A 61 -26.87 -12.19 -17.02
CA SER A 61 -26.40 -12.39 -18.39
C SER A 61 -24.96 -12.95 -18.43
N ALA A 62 -24.41 -13.18 -19.62
CA ALA A 62 -23.01 -13.56 -19.75
C ALA A 62 -22.09 -12.40 -19.33
N GLU A 63 -22.45 -11.18 -19.69
CA GLU A 63 -21.75 -9.94 -19.42
C GLU A 63 -21.73 -9.63 -17.92
N THR A 64 -22.89 -9.67 -17.23
CA THR A 64 -22.95 -9.40 -15.79
C THR A 64 -22.26 -10.47 -14.96
N ARG A 65 -22.26 -11.74 -15.40
CA ARG A 65 -21.43 -12.79 -14.79
C ARG A 65 -19.94 -12.52 -14.96
N GLN A 66 -19.52 -12.12 -16.16
CA GLN A 66 -18.12 -11.84 -16.43
C GLN A 66 -17.62 -10.63 -15.62
N ALA A 67 -18.43 -9.57 -15.53
CA ALA A 67 -18.15 -8.40 -14.71
C ALA A 67 -17.99 -8.79 -13.23
N ALA A 68 -18.96 -9.50 -12.64
CA ALA A 68 -18.87 -9.95 -11.25
C ALA A 68 -17.65 -10.85 -10.97
N ARG A 69 -17.30 -11.73 -11.91
CA ARG A 69 -16.09 -12.57 -11.79
C ARG A 69 -14.80 -11.75 -11.84
N HIS A 70 -14.74 -10.74 -12.71
CA HIS A 70 -13.59 -9.87 -12.83
C HIS A 70 -13.38 -9.06 -11.54
N THR A 71 -14.41 -8.38 -11.06
CA THR A 71 -14.34 -7.60 -9.81
C THR A 71 -14.05 -8.49 -8.59
N TRP A 72 -14.54 -9.73 -8.59
CA TRP A 72 -14.19 -10.68 -7.54
C TRP A 72 -12.69 -10.99 -7.51
N LEU A 73 -12.07 -11.20 -8.68
CA LEU A 73 -10.62 -11.43 -8.75
C LEU A 73 -9.82 -10.23 -8.22
N GLU A 74 -10.23 -9.02 -8.57
CA GLU A 74 -9.61 -7.77 -8.11
C GLU A 74 -9.75 -7.59 -6.59
N SER A 75 -10.94 -7.81 -6.05
CA SER A 75 -11.21 -7.68 -4.60
C SER A 75 -10.33 -8.57 -3.72
N ARG A 76 -9.94 -9.74 -4.23
CA ARG A 76 -9.09 -10.65 -3.47
C ARG A 76 -7.66 -10.15 -3.36
N VAL A 77 -7.15 -9.42 -4.35
CA VAL A 77 -5.76 -8.96 -4.33
C VAL A 77 -5.57 -7.99 -3.17
N THR A 78 -6.47 -7.03 -3.00
CA THR A 78 -6.41 -6.05 -1.90
C THR A 78 -6.70 -6.70 -0.55
N TYR A 79 -7.70 -7.58 -0.47
CA TYR A 79 -8.00 -8.31 0.77
C TYR A 79 -6.82 -9.15 1.28
N GLN A 80 -6.12 -9.86 0.40
CA GLN A 80 -4.97 -10.69 0.79
C GLN A 80 -3.83 -9.87 1.41
N GLN A 81 -3.66 -8.60 1.04
CA GLN A 81 -2.65 -7.72 1.64
C GLN A 81 -2.97 -7.38 3.10
N THR A 82 -4.25 -7.46 3.50
CA THR A 82 -4.67 -7.21 4.89
C THR A 82 -4.38 -8.37 5.83
N GLU A 83 -4.11 -9.58 5.30
CA GLU A 83 -3.91 -10.79 6.11
C GLU A 83 -2.70 -10.68 7.03
N VAL A 84 -1.67 -9.92 6.64
CA VAL A 84 -0.46 -9.70 7.46
C VAL A 84 -0.75 -8.89 8.74
N SER A 85 -1.80 -8.09 8.72
CA SER A 85 -2.18 -7.20 9.83
C SER A 85 -3.17 -7.83 10.81
N ARG A 86 -3.53 -9.10 10.61
CA ARG A 86 -4.45 -9.81 11.50
C ARG A 86 -3.77 -10.16 12.81
N CYS A 87 -4.45 -9.84 13.92
CA CYS A 87 -4.01 -10.27 15.24
C CYS A 87 -4.25 -11.79 15.37
N PRO A 88 -3.27 -12.58 15.85
CA PRO A 88 -3.47 -13.99 16.16
C PRO A 88 -4.44 -14.22 17.33
#